data_AF-A0A2H1VGR4-F1
#
_entry.id   AF-A0A2H1VGR4-F1
#
_cell.length_a   1.000
_cell.length_b   1.000
_cell.length_c   1.000
_cell.angle_alpha   90.00
_cell.angle_beta   90.00
_cell.angle_gamma   90.00
#
_symmetry.space_group_name_H-M   'P 1'
#
loop_
_entity.id
_entity.type
_entity.pdbx_description
1 polymer ?
#
loop_
_entity_poly.entity_id
_entity_poly.type
_entity_poly.pdbx_seq_one_letter_code
_entity_poly.pdbx_strand_id
1 'polypeptide(L)'
;MMPEQVVKVPRSVSPVARAGAGDISERELSRERHNLQLQTTPPARVQPAHPKKQLFSAPVNKFTAKWCGPSPNLARIRSCLDAYANQETPTRSVAKTKAASMEDLTPTKRICRRNLLPVLASPIVHGPAEEVAAAKICQFMLIAAWRRRREDVRCLRKTLETQVSYSERLRIQISALKSLLDSDNSKVRLAMRELERLKQLLRDKELEKAVLEREKLALEDDVCAAEDRASEMSIGWRNCRNELDGVRASAAVSEHALALERAAHSDTLASRDDAYDRLAILEEDLAQHEELLASAEAEVAALRRESDEKQRLLDGTIEKLAYEEEARQQCSRECAELTARVVAAADETAALREELLALRGELALLQQDLTLTREQLDWWPRPLTKYEHFLSILIL
;
A
#
# COMPACT_ATOMS: atom_id res chain seq x y z
N MET A 1 42.00 -41.19 3.09
CA MET A 1 41.74 -41.34 1.64
C MET A 1 40.35 -40.79 1.35
N MET A 2 40.31 -39.55 0.87
CA MET A 2 39.12 -38.86 0.34
C MET A 2 39.29 -38.78 -1.18
N PRO A 3 38.19 -38.70 -1.95
CA PRO A 3 38.21 -37.91 -3.16
C PRO A 3 37.29 -36.69 -2.98
N GLU A 4 37.95 -35.55 -2.86
CA GLU A 4 37.41 -34.24 -3.20
C GLU A 4 37.07 -34.21 -4.70
N GLN A 5 35.84 -33.85 -5.05
CA GLN A 5 35.52 -33.30 -6.37
C GLN A 5 34.76 -31.99 -6.18
N VAL A 6 35.57 -30.93 -6.16
CA VAL A 6 35.19 -29.53 -6.34
C VAL A 6 35.13 -29.25 -7.85
N VAL A 7 34.42 -28.19 -8.23
CA VAL A 7 34.47 -27.44 -9.52
C VAL A 7 33.43 -27.94 -10.55
N LYS A 8 32.53 -27.16 -11.17
CA LYS A 8 32.46 -25.73 -11.53
C LYS A 8 30.98 -25.33 -11.76
N VAL A 9 30.50 -24.29 -11.09
CA VAL A 9 29.26 -23.58 -11.46
C VAL A 9 29.64 -22.42 -12.39
N PRO A 10 29.03 -22.25 -13.58
CA PRO A 10 29.21 -21.04 -14.36
C PRO A 10 28.36 -19.91 -13.78
N ARG A 11 29.05 -18.95 -13.14
CA ARG A 11 28.56 -17.58 -12.97
C ARG A 11 28.64 -16.88 -14.32
N SER A 12 27.51 -16.39 -14.83
CA SER A 12 27.51 -15.36 -15.86
C SER A 12 26.31 -14.42 -15.74
N VAL A 13 26.63 -13.24 -15.19
CA VAL A 13 26.22 -11.90 -15.63
C VAL A 13 24.71 -11.58 -15.65
N SER A 14 24.31 -10.87 -14.60
CA SER A 14 23.13 -10.00 -14.55
C SER A 14 23.09 -9.02 -15.74
N PRO A 15 21.92 -8.80 -16.38
CA PRO A 15 21.75 -7.62 -17.23
C PRO A 15 21.56 -6.40 -16.33
N VAL A 16 22.40 -5.41 -16.60
CA VAL A 16 22.31 -4.02 -16.13
C VAL A 16 20.90 -3.48 -16.36
N ALA A 17 20.27 -3.02 -15.28
CA ALA A 17 19.10 -2.17 -15.32
C ALA A 17 19.46 -0.88 -16.06
N ARG A 18 19.01 -0.77 -17.31
CA ARG A 18 19.07 0.50 -18.05
C ARG A 18 17.92 1.36 -17.55
N ALA A 19 18.26 2.26 -16.62
CA ALA A 19 17.45 3.41 -16.29
C ALA A 19 17.15 4.20 -17.57
N GLY A 20 15.87 4.47 -17.81
CA GLY A 20 15.40 5.18 -18.99
C GLY A 20 13.92 4.97 -19.30
N ALA A 21 13.06 5.00 -18.28
CA ALA A 21 11.65 5.29 -18.48
C ALA A 21 11.47 6.72 -17.97
N GLY A 22 11.39 7.66 -18.92
CA GLY A 22 11.22 9.07 -18.62
C GLY A 22 9.93 9.31 -17.84
N ASP A 23 9.96 10.36 -17.03
CA ASP A 23 8.81 10.98 -16.40
C ASP A 23 7.77 11.36 -17.47
N ILE A 24 6.88 10.42 -17.79
CA ILE A 24 5.60 10.70 -18.43
C ILE A 24 4.79 11.47 -17.40
N SER A 25 4.83 12.80 -17.52
CA SER A 25 4.05 13.70 -16.68
C SER A 25 2.58 13.28 -16.66
N GLU A 26 1.89 13.46 -15.52
CA GLU A 26 0.46 13.13 -15.36
C GLU A 26 -0.45 13.75 -16.44
N ARG A 27 0.06 14.78 -17.14
CA ARG A 27 -0.58 15.45 -18.27
C ARG A 27 -0.71 14.56 -19.52
N GLU A 28 0.22 13.62 -19.74
CA GLU A 28 0.20 12.69 -20.87
C GLU A 28 -0.69 11.47 -20.59
N LEU A 29 -0.66 10.94 -19.35
CA LEU A 29 -1.59 9.89 -18.90
C LEU A 29 -3.06 10.37 -18.91
N SER A 30 -3.30 11.66 -18.67
CA SER A 30 -4.64 12.24 -18.73
C SER A 30 -5.18 12.32 -20.17
N ARG A 31 -4.31 12.55 -21.17
CA ARG A 31 -4.70 12.54 -22.59
C ARG A 31 -4.99 11.15 -23.10
N GLU A 32 -4.26 10.14 -22.63
CA GLU A 32 -4.48 8.74 -23.01
C GLU A 32 -5.78 8.18 -22.42
N ARG A 33 -6.13 8.55 -21.18
CA ARG A 33 -7.44 8.24 -20.57
C ARG A 33 -8.59 8.91 -21.30
N HIS A 34 -8.43 10.16 -21.77
CA HIS A 34 -9.46 10.83 -22.55
C HIS A 34 -9.67 10.20 -23.94
N ASN A 35 -8.63 9.68 -24.58
CA ASN A 35 -8.75 9.00 -25.87
C ASN A 35 -9.37 7.60 -25.77
N LEU A 36 -9.14 6.87 -24.68
CA LEU A 36 -9.78 5.57 -24.43
C LEU A 36 -11.25 5.70 -24.02
N GLN A 37 -11.62 6.79 -23.34
CA GLN A 37 -12.99 7.02 -22.84
C GLN A 37 -13.93 7.59 -23.93
N LEU A 38 -13.39 8.13 -25.03
CA LEU A 38 -14.14 8.58 -26.21
C LEU A 38 -14.49 7.45 -27.20
N GLN A 39 -13.98 6.21 -27.00
CA GLN A 39 -14.33 5.04 -27.83
C GLN A 39 -15.40 4.12 -27.21
N THR A 40 -15.87 4.41 -26.00
CA THR A 40 -16.91 3.61 -25.32
C THR A 40 -18.18 4.42 -25.11
N THR A 41 -18.90 4.73 -26.18
CA THR A 41 -20.33 5.08 -26.10
C THR A 41 -21.02 4.70 -27.42
N PRO A 42 -22.13 3.95 -27.40
CA PRO A 42 -22.76 3.48 -28.62
C PRO A 42 -23.63 4.59 -29.22
N PRO A 43 -23.53 4.92 -30.53
CA PRO A 43 -24.52 5.79 -31.15
C PRO A 43 -25.70 4.94 -31.63
N ALA A 44 -26.79 4.98 -30.87
CA ALA A 44 -28.10 4.67 -31.40
C ALA A 44 -28.59 5.86 -32.26
N ARG A 45 -28.58 5.73 -33.59
CA ARG A 45 -29.56 6.41 -34.45
C ARG A 45 -29.68 5.72 -35.81
N VAL A 46 -30.75 4.93 -35.91
CA VAL A 46 -31.32 4.40 -37.16
C VAL A 46 -32.01 5.55 -37.91
N GLN A 47 -31.62 5.78 -39.16
CA GLN A 47 -32.45 6.38 -40.23
C GLN A 47 -32.00 5.79 -41.59
N PRO A 48 -32.92 5.62 -42.55
CA PRO A 48 -32.84 4.59 -43.58
C PRO A 48 -32.14 5.07 -44.85
N ALA A 49 -31.15 4.30 -45.31
CA ALA A 49 -30.55 4.49 -46.61
C ALA A 49 -31.38 3.78 -47.71
N HIS A 50 -31.64 4.53 -48.77
CA HIS A 50 -32.41 4.15 -49.96
C HIS A 50 -31.91 2.87 -50.67
N PRO A 51 -32.80 2.19 -51.43
CA PRO A 51 -32.55 0.85 -51.95
C PRO A 51 -32.09 0.90 -53.42
N LYS A 52 -30.79 0.85 -53.70
CA LYS A 52 -30.30 0.53 -55.06
C LYS A 52 -28.98 -0.23 -54.99
N LYS A 53 -29.10 -1.54 -54.76
CA LYS A 53 -28.29 -2.64 -55.33
C LYS A 53 -28.80 -3.95 -54.73
N GLN A 54 -30.05 -4.28 -55.03
CA GLN A 54 -30.47 -5.68 -55.03
C GLN A 54 -29.80 -6.34 -56.23
N LEU A 55 -28.68 -7.00 -55.97
CA LEU A 55 -28.32 -8.16 -56.75
C LEU A 55 -29.47 -9.15 -56.57
N PHE A 56 -30.13 -9.47 -57.68
CA PHE A 56 -31.20 -10.43 -57.76
C PHE A 56 -30.71 -11.81 -57.31
N SER A 57 -30.81 -12.09 -56.01
CA SER A 57 -30.86 -13.46 -55.49
C SER A 57 -32.30 -13.94 -55.57
N ALA A 58 -32.76 -14.20 -56.79
CA ALA A 58 -33.86 -15.14 -56.97
C ALA A 58 -33.33 -16.53 -56.54
N PRO A 59 -33.95 -17.22 -55.57
CA PRO A 59 -33.77 -18.65 -55.50
C PRO A 59 -34.43 -19.19 -56.76
N VAL A 60 -33.62 -19.64 -57.71
CA VAL A 60 -34.09 -20.47 -58.82
C VAL A 60 -34.47 -21.82 -58.23
N ASN A 61 -35.64 -21.86 -57.57
CA ASN A 61 -36.28 -23.08 -57.16
C ASN A 61 -36.92 -23.70 -58.41
N LYS A 62 -36.13 -24.50 -59.14
CA LYS A 62 -36.55 -25.24 -60.34
C LYS A 62 -37.36 -26.52 -60.04
N PHE A 63 -37.91 -26.67 -58.84
CA PHE A 63 -38.68 -27.87 -58.45
C PHE A 63 -39.99 -27.57 -57.71
N THR A 64 -40.71 -26.52 -58.11
CA THR A 64 -42.14 -26.41 -57.81
C THR A 64 -42.93 -26.26 -59.09
N ALA A 65 -42.87 -27.30 -59.94
CA ALA A 65 -43.85 -27.45 -61.01
C ALA A 65 -45.24 -27.61 -60.36
N LYS A 66 -46.11 -26.62 -60.56
CA LYS A 66 -47.56 -26.79 -60.44
C LYS A 66 -47.92 -28.06 -61.21
N TRP A 67 -48.60 -29.00 -60.55
CA TRP A 67 -49.20 -30.17 -61.20
C TRP A 67 -50.21 -29.68 -62.25
N CYS A 68 -49.74 -29.53 -63.49
CA CYS A 68 -50.61 -29.45 -64.65
C CYS A 68 -50.94 -30.89 -65.04
N GLY A 69 -52.23 -31.21 -65.14
CA GLY A 69 -52.71 -32.51 -65.59
C GLY A 69 -52.09 -32.89 -66.95
N PRO A 70 -52.02 -34.21 -67.26
CA PRO A 70 -51.39 -34.69 -68.48
C PRO A 70 -51.97 -33.99 -69.70
N SER A 71 -51.09 -33.53 -70.60
CA SER A 71 -51.50 -32.85 -71.81
C SER A 71 -52.49 -33.72 -72.62
N PRO A 72 -53.43 -33.13 -73.39
CA PRO A 72 -54.40 -33.88 -74.18
C PRO A 72 -53.76 -34.88 -75.16
N ASN A 73 -52.50 -34.67 -75.53
CA ASN A 73 -51.73 -35.60 -76.35
C ASN A 73 -51.22 -36.81 -75.56
N LEU A 74 -50.80 -36.64 -74.30
CA LEU A 74 -50.39 -37.75 -73.43
C LEU A 74 -51.58 -38.64 -73.05
N ALA A 75 -52.77 -38.06 -72.84
CA ALA A 75 -54.00 -38.83 -72.62
C ALA A 75 -54.39 -39.65 -73.86
N ARG A 76 -54.21 -39.09 -75.06
CA ARG A 76 -54.47 -39.78 -76.34
C ARG A 76 -53.48 -40.92 -76.59
N ILE A 77 -52.20 -40.70 -76.29
CA ILE A 77 -51.16 -41.74 -76.40
C ILE A 77 -51.42 -42.88 -75.40
N ARG A 78 -51.82 -42.57 -74.16
CA ARG A 78 -52.23 -43.59 -73.18
C ARG A 78 -53.47 -44.35 -73.63
N SER A 79 -54.50 -43.67 -74.11
CA SER A 79 -55.69 -44.30 -74.68
C SER A 79 -55.39 -45.22 -75.88
N CYS A 80 -54.46 -44.84 -76.76
CA CYS A 80 -54.03 -45.69 -77.87
C CYS A 80 -53.21 -46.91 -77.40
N LEU A 81 -52.40 -46.76 -76.34
CA LEU A 81 -51.64 -47.86 -75.74
C LEU A 81 -52.56 -48.83 -74.97
N ASP A 82 -53.56 -48.31 -74.26
CA ASP A 82 -54.56 -49.11 -73.55
C ASP A 82 -55.49 -49.84 -74.55
N ALA A 83 -55.82 -49.21 -75.68
CA ALA A 83 -56.54 -49.87 -76.78
C ALA A 83 -55.71 -50.98 -77.45
N TYR A 84 -54.38 -50.86 -77.46
CA TYR A 84 -53.47 -51.92 -77.92
C TYR A 84 -53.29 -53.03 -76.87
N ALA A 85 -53.32 -52.70 -75.59
CA ALA A 85 -53.22 -53.67 -74.49
C ALA A 85 -54.49 -54.53 -74.33
N ASN A 86 -55.65 -53.96 -74.67
CA ASN A 86 -56.95 -54.65 -74.59
C ASN A 86 -57.38 -55.32 -75.91
N GLN A 87 -56.57 -55.26 -76.97
CA GLN A 87 -56.77 -56.11 -78.14
C GLN A 87 -56.28 -57.52 -77.84
N GLU A 88 -57.21 -58.40 -77.45
CA GLU A 88 -57.04 -59.85 -77.52
C GLU A 88 -56.67 -60.23 -78.95
N THR A 89 -55.37 -60.41 -79.20
CA THR A 89 -54.87 -61.02 -80.43
C THR A 89 -54.71 -62.52 -80.19
N PRO A 90 -55.16 -63.35 -81.14
CA PRO A 90 -55.25 -64.79 -80.96
C PRO A 90 -53.84 -65.40 -80.83
N THR A 91 -53.73 -66.38 -79.95
CA THR A 91 -52.56 -67.22 -79.71
C THR A 91 -51.97 -67.74 -81.02
N ARG A 92 -50.84 -67.13 -81.43
CA ARG A 92 -50.02 -67.64 -82.54
C ARG A 92 -48.94 -68.56 -81.97
N SER A 93 -48.91 -69.77 -82.50
CA SER A 93 -48.04 -70.86 -82.09
C SER A 93 -46.54 -70.50 -82.09
N VAL A 94 -45.83 -71.00 -81.10
CA VAL A 94 -44.38 -70.90 -80.93
C VAL A 94 -43.69 -71.63 -82.08
N ALA A 95 -43.25 -70.88 -83.09
CA ALA A 95 -42.29 -71.35 -84.08
C ALA A 95 -40.88 -71.06 -83.59
N LYS A 96 -40.21 -72.09 -83.05
CA LYS A 96 -38.75 -72.14 -82.93
C LYS A 96 -38.15 -71.95 -84.32
N THR A 97 -37.50 -70.81 -84.58
CA THR A 97 -36.60 -70.69 -85.72
C THR A 97 -35.40 -69.85 -85.33
N LYS A 98 -34.23 -70.49 -85.40
CA LYS A 98 -32.89 -69.92 -85.23
C LYS A 98 -32.71 -68.74 -86.18
N ALA A 99 -31.97 -67.74 -85.70
CA ALA A 99 -31.39 -66.69 -86.51
C ALA A 99 -30.72 -67.28 -87.75
N ALA A 100 -31.24 -66.96 -88.93
CA ALA A 100 -30.56 -67.21 -90.19
C ALA A 100 -29.44 -66.16 -90.29
N SER A 101 -28.22 -66.62 -90.06
CA SER A 101 -27.00 -65.89 -90.35
C SER A 101 -27.03 -65.39 -91.80
N MET A 102 -26.73 -64.10 -91.97
CA MET A 102 -26.79 -63.33 -93.20
C MET A 102 -25.38 -63.24 -93.83
N GLU A 103 -24.62 -64.33 -93.71
CA GLU A 103 -23.24 -64.48 -94.19
C GLU A 103 -23.14 -65.82 -94.91
N ASP A 104 -23.73 -65.92 -96.11
CA ASP A 104 -23.38 -66.91 -97.15
C ASP A 104 -24.26 -66.66 -98.39
N LEU A 105 -23.98 -65.56 -99.08
CA LEU A 105 -24.45 -65.33 -100.45
C LEU A 105 -23.26 -65.37 -101.41
N THR A 106 -22.50 -66.47 -101.40
CA THR A 106 -21.64 -66.85 -102.52
C THR A 106 -22.40 -67.82 -103.44
N PRO A 107 -22.57 -67.53 -104.73
CA PRO A 107 -23.38 -68.35 -105.63
C PRO A 107 -22.56 -69.53 -106.16
N THR A 108 -22.42 -70.60 -105.36
CA THR A 108 -21.81 -71.87 -105.79
C THR A 108 -22.80 -73.02 -105.69
N LYS A 109 -23.98 -72.85 -106.29
CA LYS A 109 -24.81 -73.99 -106.70
C LYS A 109 -25.21 -73.80 -108.15
N ARG A 110 -24.63 -74.67 -108.99
CA ARG A 110 -25.03 -74.90 -110.38
C ARG A 110 -26.54 -75.08 -110.40
N ILE A 111 -27.25 -74.08 -110.91
CA ILE A 111 -28.67 -74.22 -111.23
C ILE A 111 -28.74 -75.25 -112.35
N CYS A 112 -29.16 -76.45 -111.97
CA CYS A 112 -29.52 -77.51 -112.89
C CYS A 112 -30.65 -76.98 -113.76
N ARG A 113 -30.31 -76.64 -115.01
CA ARG A 113 -31.27 -76.26 -116.05
C ARG A 113 -32.15 -77.46 -116.35
N ARG A 114 -33.24 -77.65 -115.61
CA ARG A 114 -34.42 -78.36 -116.12
C ARG A 114 -35.30 -77.34 -116.82
N ASN A 115 -34.96 -77.11 -118.08
CA ASN A 115 -35.86 -76.54 -119.07
C ASN A 115 -36.96 -77.56 -119.34
N LEU A 116 -38.06 -77.47 -118.61
CA LEU A 116 -39.36 -77.99 -119.03
C LEU A 116 -40.41 -76.96 -118.60
N LEU A 117 -40.34 -75.78 -119.21
CA LEU A 117 -41.54 -74.97 -119.33
C LEU A 117 -42.40 -75.71 -120.37
N PRO A 118 -43.60 -76.18 -120.01
CA PRO A 118 -44.53 -76.69 -121.00
C PRO A 118 -44.87 -75.52 -121.93
N VAL A 119 -44.38 -75.59 -123.16
CA VAL A 119 -44.88 -74.77 -124.26
C VAL A 119 -46.34 -75.19 -124.41
N LEU A 120 -47.24 -74.44 -123.77
CA LEU A 120 -48.65 -74.44 -124.07
C LEU A 120 -48.77 -73.98 -125.53
N ALA A 121 -48.72 -74.95 -126.44
CA ALA A 121 -49.04 -74.77 -127.84
C ALA A 121 -50.54 -74.46 -127.91
N SER A 122 -50.88 -73.18 -127.98
CA SER A 122 -52.23 -72.76 -128.38
C SER A 122 -52.44 -73.18 -129.85
N PRO A 123 -53.51 -73.92 -130.17
CA PRO A 123 -53.76 -74.42 -131.51
C PRO A 123 -54.50 -73.34 -132.30
N ILE A 124 -53.75 -72.39 -132.88
CA ILE A 124 -54.23 -71.53 -133.96
C ILE A 124 -53.10 -71.47 -134.99
N VAL A 125 -53.42 -71.75 -136.24
CA VAL A 125 -52.48 -71.68 -137.37
C VAL A 125 -52.07 -70.23 -137.55
N HIS A 126 -50.97 -69.85 -136.90
CA HIS A 126 -50.39 -68.53 -137.03
C HIS A 126 -49.72 -68.44 -138.39
N GLY A 127 -50.10 -67.44 -139.20
CA GLY A 127 -49.35 -67.13 -140.41
C GLY A 127 -47.92 -66.70 -140.05
N PRO A 128 -46.93 -66.82 -140.95
CA PRO A 128 -45.54 -66.43 -140.67
C PRO A 128 -45.42 -64.96 -140.22
N ALA A 129 -46.38 -64.11 -140.57
CA ALA A 129 -46.47 -62.72 -140.10
C ALA A 129 -46.86 -62.58 -138.62
N GLU A 130 -47.72 -63.47 -138.10
CA GLU A 130 -48.16 -63.46 -136.70
C GLU A 130 -47.09 -64.00 -135.76
N GLU A 131 -46.35 -65.03 -136.18
CA GLU A 131 -45.18 -65.53 -135.43
C GLU A 131 -44.08 -64.47 -135.34
N VAL A 132 -43.82 -63.73 -136.43
CA VAL A 132 -42.87 -62.61 -136.44
C VAL A 132 -43.36 -61.45 -135.57
N ALA A 133 -44.67 -61.15 -135.55
CA ALA A 133 -45.25 -60.14 -134.68
C ALA A 133 -45.19 -60.56 -133.20
N ALA A 134 -45.53 -61.81 -132.88
CA ALA A 134 -45.43 -62.39 -131.54
C ALA A 134 -43.98 -62.39 -131.05
N ALA A 135 -43.00 -62.76 -131.89
CA ALA A 135 -41.58 -62.69 -131.55
C ALA A 135 -41.14 -61.25 -131.23
N LYS A 136 -41.59 -60.26 -132.03
CA LYS A 136 -41.32 -58.84 -131.76
C LYS A 136 -41.97 -58.35 -130.46
N ILE A 137 -43.22 -58.76 -130.18
CA ILE A 137 -43.92 -58.42 -128.93
C ILE A 137 -43.22 -59.09 -127.73
N CYS A 138 -42.87 -60.37 -127.81
CA CYS A 138 -42.11 -61.07 -126.78
C CYS A 138 -40.74 -60.39 -126.54
N GLN A 139 -40.02 -60.03 -127.61
CA GLN A 139 -38.76 -59.31 -127.51
C GLN A 139 -38.94 -57.93 -126.84
N PHE A 140 -39.98 -57.18 -127.22
CA PHE A 140 -40.30 -55.90 -126.59
C PHE A 140 -40.67 -56.08 -125.10
N MET A 141 -41.52 -57.05 -124.76
CA MET A 141 -41.91 -57.36 -123.39
C MET A 141 -40.71 -57.78 -122.54
N LEU A 142 -39.81 -58.61 -123.08
CA LEU A 142 -38.56 -59.00 -122.42
C LEU A 142 -37.66 -57.78 -122.19
N ILE A 143 -37.49 -56.91 -123.19
CA ILE A 143 -36.70 -55.68 -123.06
C ILE A 143 -37.34 -54.72 -122.04
N ALA A 144 -38.67 -54.55 -122.07
CA ALA A 144 -39.41 -53.70 -121.15
C ALA A 144 -39.33 -54.22 -119.71
N ALA A 145 -39.51 -55.53 -119.50
CA ALA A 145 -39.35 -56.18 -118.21
C ALA A 145 -37.91 -56.08 -117.70
N TRP A 146 -36.91 -56.24 -118.57
CA TRP A 146 -35.50 -56.07 -118.21
C TRP A 146 -35.15 -54.62 -117.86
N ARG A 147 -35.68 -53.64 -118.60
CA ARG A 147 -35.55 -52.20 -118.27
C ARG A 147 -36.20 -51.86 -116.94
N ARG A 148 -37.43 -52.32 -116.69
CA ARG A 148 -38.13 -52.13 -115.40
C ARG A 148 -37.34 -52.74 -114.25
N ARG A 149 -36.89 -53.99 -114.38
CA ARG A 149 -36.04 -54.65 -113.38
C ARG A 149 -34.73 -53.88 -113.14
N ARG A 150 -34.12 -53.31 -114.18
CA ARG A 150 -32.91 -52.49 -114.05
C ARG A 150 -33.19 -51.18 -113.30
N GLU A 151 -34.34 -50.55 -113.53
CA GLU A 151 -34.79 -49.39 -112.77
C GLU A 151 -35.04 -49.75 -111.30
N ASP A 152 -35.76 -50.85 -111.04
CA ASP A 152 -36.02 -51.33 -109.68
C ASP A 152 -34.71 -51.62 -108.94
N VAL A 153 -33.75 -52.29 -109.59
CA VAL A 153 -32.41 -52.52 -109.02
C VAL A 153 -31.67 -51.21 -108.78
N ARG A 154 -31.79 -50.22 -109.67
CA ARG A 154 -31.18 -48.90 -109.47
C ARG A 154 -31.81 -48.16 -108.29
N CYS A 155 -33.14 -48.21 -108.16
CA CYS A 155 -33.88 -47.64 -107.05
C CYS A 155 -33.48 -48.30 -105.73
N LEU A 156 -33.50 -49.64 -105.68
CA LEU A 156 -33.07 -50.42 -104.50
C LEU A 156 -31.62 -50.12 -104.12
N ARG A 157 -30.70 -49.99 -105.09
CA ARG A 157 -29.31 -49.60 -104.82
C ARG A 157 -29.24 -48.22 -104.17
N LYS A 158 -29.93 -47.21 -104.72
CA LYS A 158 -29.98 -45.86 -104.14
C LYS A 158 -30.57 -45.88 -102.72
N THR A 159 -31.64 -46.63 -102.49
CA THR A 159 -32.23 -46.79 -101.15
C THR A 159 -31.27 -47.47 -100.18
N LEU A 160 -30.53 -48.48 -100.63
CA LEU A 160 -29.52 -49.14 -99.79
C LEU A 160 -28.37 -48.18 -99.46
N GLU A 161 -27.88 -47.40 -100.43
CA GLU A 161 -26.85 -46.38 -100.21
C GLU A 161 -27.30 -45.33 -99.18
N THR A 162 -28.53 -44.83 -99.29
CA THR A 162 -29.07 -43.88 -98.29
C THR A 162 -29.20 -44.53 -96.92
N GLN A 163 -29.71 -45.77 -96.83
CA GLN A 163 -29.79 -46.51 -95.58
C GLN A 163 -28.43 -46.74 -94.94
N VAL A 164 -27.42 -47.13 -95.72
CA VAL A 164 -26.02 -47.26 -95.23
C VAL A 164 -25.51 -45.92 -94.73
N SER A 165 -25.76 -44.82 -95.45
CA SER A 165 -25.35 -43.47 -95.02
C SER A 165 -26.01 -43.03 -93.70
N TYR A 166 -27.29 -43.37 -93.49
CA TYR A 166 -27.99 -43.12 -92.22
C TYR A 166 -27.44 -44.00 -91.10
N SER A 167 -27.14 -45.27 -91.38
CA SER A 167 -26.55 -46.18 -90.40
C SER A 167 -25.16 -45.71 -89.93
N GLU A 168 -24.34 -45.18 -90.84
CA GLU A 168 -23.02 -44.64 -90.50
C GLU A 168 -23.15 -43.35 -89.68
N ARG A 169 -24.09 -42.45 -90.06
CA ARG A 169 -24.38 -41.24 -89.27
C ARG A 169 -24.82 -41.59 -87.85
N LEU A 170 -25.70 -42.58 -87.69
CA LEU A 170 -26.14 -43.07 -86.39
C LEU A 170 -24.98 -43.66 -85.59
N ARG A 171 -24.10 -44.43 -86.24
CA ARG A 171 -22.89 -44.97 -85.60
C ARG A 171 -21.99 -43.85 -85.07
N ILE A 172 -21.73 -42.81 -85.87
CA ILE A 172 -20.94 -41.64 -85.46
C ILE A 172 -21.62 -40.92 -84.28
N GLN A 173 -22.94 -40.69 -84.33
CA GLN A 173 -23.69 -40.07 -83.24
C GLN A 173 -23.60 -40.88 -81.94
N ILE A 174 -23.77 -42.21 -82.02
CA ILE A 174 -23.64 -43.10 -80.86
C ILE A 174 -22.22 -43.04 -80.28
N SER A 175 -21.18 -43.06 -81.11
CA SER A 175 -19.79 -42.93 -80.65
C SER A 175 -19.52 -41.60 -79.97
N ALA A 176 -20.04 -40.48 -80.52
CA ALA A 176 -19.92 -39.16 -79.91
C ALA A 176 -20.64 -39.09 -78.55
N LEU A 177 -21.86 -39.63 -78.45
CA LEU A 177 -22.60 -39.69 -77.18
C LEU A 177 -21.90 -40.55 -76.14
N LYS A 178 -21.31 -41.69 -76.54
CA LYS A 178 -20.50 -42.52 -75.64
C LYS A 178 -19.28 -41.76 -75.11
N SER A 179 -18.53 -41.11 -75.98
CA SER A 179 -17.36 -40.31 -75.57
C SER A 179 -17.75 -39.15 -74.64
N LEU A 180 -18.89 -38.50 -74.87
CA LEU A 180 -19.39 -37.43 -74.00
C LEU A 180 -19.77 -38.01 -72.62
N LEU A 181 -20.48 -39.13 -72.60
CA LEU A 181 -20.86 -39.83 -71.37
C LEU A 181 -19.63 -40.27 -70.57
N ASP A 182 -18.60 -40.81 -71.22
CA ASP A 182 -17.35 -41.21 -70.58
C ASP A 182 -16.58 -40.00 -69.99
N SER A 183 -16.54 -38.90 -70.73
CA SER A 183 -15.98 -37.63 -70.24
C SER A 183 -16.74 -37.15 -69.00
N ASP A 184 -18.07 -37.10 -69.04
CA ASP A 184 -18.86 -36.61 -67.92
C ASP A 184 -18.79 -37.55 -66.71
N ASN A 185 -18.76 -38.86 -66.92
CA ASN A 185 -18.47 -39.84 -65.88
C ASN A 185 -17.09 -39.61 -65.22
N SER A 186 -16.07 -39.24 -66.00
CA SER A 186 -14.75 -38.91 -65.46
C SER A 186 -14.78 -37.66 -64.58
N LYS A 187 -15.52 -36.62 -64.99
CA LYS A 187 -15.72 -35.38 -64.23
C LYS A 187 -16.49 -35.63 -62.93
N VAL A 188 -17.55 -36.45 -62.98
CA VAL A 188 -18.31 -36.84 -61.78
C VAL A 188 -17.41 -37.58 -60.79
N ARG A 189 -16.57 -38.52 -61.26
CA ARG A 189 -15.61 -39.21 -60.37
C ARG A 189 -14.62 -38.26 -59.72
N LEU A 190 -14.10 -37.27 -60.46
CA LEU A 190 -13.21 -36.25 -59.89
C LEU A 190 -13.94 -35.36 -58.87
N ALA A 191 -15.15 -34.92 -59.17
CA ALA A 191 -15.97 -34.13 -58.26
C ALA A 191 -16.31 -34.90 -56.97
N MET A 192 -16.57 -36.20 -57.06
CA MET A 192 -16.81 -37.05 -55.88
C MET A 192 -15.56 -37.15 -54.99
N ARG A 193 -14.37 -37.35 -55.57
CA ARG A 193 -13.11 -37.38 -54.80
C ARG A 193 -12.81 -36.05 -54.14
N GLU A 194 -13.03 -34.94 -54.85
CA GLU A 194 -12.83 -33.61 -54.29
C GLU A 194 -13.82 -33.31 -53.15
N LEU A 195 -15.08 -33.76 -53.30
CA LEU A 195 -16.08 -33.66 -52.24
C LEU A 195 -15.68 -34.49 -51.01
N GLU A 196 -15.13 -35.69 -51.18
CA GLU A 196 -14.58 -36.50 -50.08
C GLU A 196 -13.38 -35.81 -49.40
N ARG A 197 -12.47 -35.23 -50.19
CA ARG A 197 -11.33 -34.45 -49.68
C ARG A 197 -11.79 -33.24 -48.86
N LEU A 198 -12.77 -32.49 -49.34
CA LEU A 198 -13.35 -31.34 -48.64
C LEU A 198 -14.09 -31.77 -47.37
N LYS A 199 -14.81 -32.90 -47.38
CA LYS A 199 -15.42 -33.48 -46.19
C LYS A 199 -14.38 -33.85 -45.14
N GLN A 200 -13.23 -34.40 -45.55
CA GLN A 200 -12.13 -34.68 -44.62
C GLN A 200 -11.58 -33.38 -44.02
N LEU A 201 -11.28 -32.39 -44.85
CA LEU A 201 -10.77 -31.10 -44.40
C LEU A 201 -11.73 -30.41 -43.41
N LEU A 202 -13.04 -30.48 -43.65
CA LEU A 202 -14.05 -29.95 -42.74
C LEU A 202 -13.98 -30.65 -41.36
N ARG A 203 -13.91 -31.98 -41.34
CA ARG A 203 -13.76 -32.75 -40.09
C ARG A 203 -12.48 -32.40 -39.35
N ASP A 204 -11.36 -32.26 -40.06
CA ASP A 204 -10.09 -31.87 -39.46
C ASP A 204 -10.17 -30.47 -38.82
N LYS A 205 -10.88 -29.54 -39.47
CA LYS A 205 -11.12 -28.19 -38.93
C LYS A 205 -12.09 -28.16 -37.75
N GLU A 206 -13.09 -29.03 -37.72
CA GLU A 206 -13.96 -29.20 -36.55
C GLU A 206 -13.18 -29.74 -35.34
N LEU A 207 -12.24 -30.66 -35.55
CA LEU A 207 -11.36 -31.17 -34.50
C LEU A 207 -10.39 -30.08 -34.00
N GLU A 208 -9.76 -29.34 -34.90
CA GLU A 208 -8.88 -28.21 -34.54
C GLU A 208 -9.65 -27.14 -33.75
N LYS A 209 -10.86 -26.78 -34.19
CA LYS A 209 -11.74 -25.87 -33.46
C LYS A 209 -12.05 -26.38 -32.05
N ALA A 210 -12.38 -27.66 -31.90
CA ALA A 210 -12.66 -28.24 -30.59
C ALA A 210 -11.44 -28.25 -29.67
N VAL A 211 -10.21 -28.41 -30.20
CA VAL A 211 -8.97 -28.27 -29.43
C VAL A 211 -8.78 -26.82 -28.98
N LEU A 212 -8.90 -25.87 -29.90
CA LEU A 212 -8.75 -24.44 -29.59
C LEU A 212 -9.79 -23.96 -28.58
N GLU A 213 -11.03 -24.48 -28.62
CA GLU A 213 -12.05 -24.16 -27.62
C GLU A 213 -11.67 -24.67 -26.22
N ARG A 214 -11.07 -25.87 -26.12
CA ARG A 214 -10.57 -26.39 -24.84
C ARG A 214 -9.38 -25.60 -24.32
N GLU A 215 -8.42 -25.28 -25.18
CA GLU A 215 -7.27 -24.45 -24.82
C GLU A 215 -7.68 -23.04 -24.40
N LYS A 216 -8.67 -22.45 -25.10
CA LYS A 216 -9.26 -21.17 -24.73
C LYS A 216 -9.85 -21.22 -23.31
N LEU A 217 -10.68 -22.23 -23.01
CA LEU A 217 -11.26 -22.39 -21.68
C LEU A 217 -10.18 -22.57 -20.60
N ALA A 218 -9.15 -23.36 -20.87
CA ALA A 218 -8.03 -23.53 -19.95
C ALA A 218 -7.27 -22.21 -19.70
N LEU A 219 -7.07 -21.39 -20.74
CA LEU A 219 -6.46 -20.06 -20.58
C LEU A 219 -7.38 -19.09 -19.83
N GLU A 220 -8.70 -19.16 -20.02
CA GLU A 220 -9.66 -18.37 -19.24
C GLU A 220 -9.58 -18.74 -17.74
N ASP A 221 -9.48 -20.04 -17.42
CA ASP A 221 -9.28 -20.51 -16.04
C ASP A 221 -7.93 -20.03 -15.46
N ASP A 222 -6.85 -20.08 -16.23
CA ASP A 222 -5.53 -19.60 -15.81
C ASP A 222 -5.52 -18.09 -15.56
N VAL A 223 -6.23 -17.31 -16.39
CA VAL A 223 -6.40 -15.86 -16.20
C VAL A 223 -7.18 -15.58 -14.92
N CYS A 224 -8.31 -16.24 -14.69
CA CYS A 224 -9.07 -16.09 -13.44
C CYS A 224 -8.20 -16.43 -12.23
N ALA A 225 -7.45 -17.53 -12.27
CA ALA A 225 -6.54 -17.91 -11.19
C ALA A 225 -5.39 -16.89 -10.98
N ALA A 226 -4.93 -16.23 -12.04
CA ALA A 226 -3.94 -15.17 -11.94
C ALA A 226 -4.51 -13.88 -11.33
N GLU A 227 -5.75 -13.52 -11.66
CA GLU A 227 -6.48 -12.39 -11.08
C GLU A 227 -6.75 -12.59 -9.59
N ASP A 228 -7.12 -13.81 -9.17
CA ASP A 228 -7.29 -14.16 -7.76
C ASP A 228 -5.97 -14.00 -6.99
N ARG A 229 -4.87 -14.57 -7.51
CA ARG A 229 -3.52 -14.40 -6.91
C ARG A 229 -3.09 -12.94 -6.84
N ALA A 230 -3.36 -12.14 -7.88
CA ALA A 230 -3.06 -10.71 -7.88
C ALA A 230 -3.89 -9.95 -6.82
N SER A 231 -5.15 -10.32 -6.65
CA SER A 231 -6.05 -9.76 -5.64
C SER A 231 -5.60 -10.11 -4.22
N GLU A 232 -5.23 -11.37 -3.97
CA GLU A 232 -4.65 -11.82 -2.70
C GLU A 232 -3.36 -11.05 -2.37
N MET A 233 -2.44 -10.92 -3.32
CA MET A 233 -1.23 -10.12 -3.13
C MET A 233 -1.58 -8.66 -2.81
N SER A 234 -2.51 -8.04 -3.55
CA SER A 234 -2.93 -6.66 -3.30
C SER A 234 -3.54 -6.46 -1.90
N ILE A 235 -4.33 -7.43 -1.42
CA ILE A 235 -4.84 -7.44 -0.05
C ILE A 235 -3.68 -7.56 0.95
N GLY A 236 -2.76 -8.50 0.71
CA GLY A 236 -1.57 -8.68 1.54
C GLY A 236 -0.73 -7.40 1.66
N TRP A 237 -0.43 -6.74 0.53
CA TRP A 237 0.29 -5.47 0.51
C TRP A 237 -0.43 -4.37 1.29
N ARG A 238 -1.76 -4.27 1.17
CA ARG A 238 -2.56 -3.30 1.94
C ARG A 238 -2.53 -3.60 3.44
N ASN A 239 -2.62 -4.87 3.83
CA ASN A 239 -2.54 -5.27 5.23
C ASN A 239 -1.17 -4.96 5.82
N CYS A 240 -0.08 -5.35 5.16
CA CYS A 240 1.28 -5.02 5.61
C CYS A 240 1.50 -3.51 5.71
N ARG A 241 0.94 -2.72 4.78
CA ARG A 241 0.99 -1.26 4.86
C ARG A 241 0.24 -0.73 6.08
N ASN A 242 -0.97 -1.21 6.33
CA ASN A 242 -1.77 -0.81 7.49
C ASN A 242 -1.07 -1.18 8.81
N GLU A 243 -0.43 -2.35 8.87
CA GLU A 243 0.38 -2.77 10.02
C GLU A 243 1.57 -1.83 10.23
N LEU A 244 2.31 -1.49 9.17
CA LEU A 244 3.43 -0.53 9.25
C LEU A 244 2.97 0.85 9.68
N ASP A 245 1.86 1.35 9.14
CA ASP A 245 1.29 2.64 9.53
C ASP A 245 0.79 2.61 10.99
N GLY A 246 0.25 1.48 11.46
CA GLY A 246 -0.08 1.25 12.87
C GLY A 246 1.14 1.27 13.80
N VAL A 247 2.23 0.59 13.41
CA VAL A 247 3.50 0.61 14.16
C VAL A 247 4.09 2.02 14.19
N ARG A 248 4.05 2.75 13.08
CA ARG A 248 4.52 4.15 13.03
C ARG A 248 3.70 5.07 13.94
N ALA A 249 2.38 4.93 13.94
CA ALA A 249 1.52 5.69 14.83
C ALA A 249 1.84 5.38 16.31
N SER A 250 2.01 4.11 16.67
CA SER A 250 2.42 3.71 18.01
C SER A 250 3.79 4.27 18.40
N ALA A 251 4.77 4.21 17.49
CA ALA A 251 6.10 4.76 17.72
C ALA A 251 6.06 6.28 17.95
N ALA A 252 5.27 7.02 17.16
CA ALA A 252 5.10 8.45 17.34
C ALA A 252 4.48 8.80 18.71
N VAL A 253 3.50 8.01 19.17
CA VAL A 253 2.92 8.18 20.52
C VAL A 253 3.95 7.91 21.61
N SER A 254 4.75 6.85 21.48
CA SER A 254 5.83 6.52 22.43
C SER A 254 6.93 7.59 22.46
N GLU A 255 7.33 8.12 21.30
CA GLU A 255 8.30 9.23 21.20
C GLU A 255 7.77 10.50 21.86
N HIS A 256 6.49 10.82 21.66
CA HIS A 256 5.86 11.95 22.32
C HIS A 256 5.80 11.78 23.85
N ALA A 257 5.44 10.58 24.33
CA ALA A 257 5.44 10.28 25.76
C ALA A 257 6.86 10.42 26.37
N LEU A 258 7.89 9.88 25.70
CA LEU A 258 9.28 10.04 26.11
C LEU A 258 9.73 11.51 26.11
N ALA A 259 9.26 12.32 25.15
CA ALA A 259 9.55 13.75 25.13
C ALA A 259 8.92 14.47 26.33
N LEU A 260 7.67 14.13 26.69
CA LEU A 260 7.00 14.67 27.88
C LEU A 260 7.71 14.26 29.17
N GLU A 261 8.14 12.99 29.29
CA GLU A 261 8.92 12.52 30.43
C GLU A 261 10.26 13.25 30.55
N ARG A 262 10.95 13.47 29.43
CA ARG A 262 12.21 14.24 29.41
C ARG A 262 12.01 15.69 29.84
N ALA A 263 10.92 16.33 29.40
CA ALA A 263 10.57 17.70 29.79
C ALA A 263 10.22 17.78 31.29
N ALA A 264 9.39 16.85 31.79
CA ALA A 264 9.08 16.77 33.21
C ALA A 264 10.35 16.53 34.05
N HIS A 265 11.26 15.68 33.58
CA HIS A 265 12.53 15.46 34.25
C HIS A 265 13.40 16.73 34.28
N SER A 266 13.50 17.48 33.18
CA SER A 266 14.23 18.76 33.20
C SER A 266 13.61 19.78 34.16
N ASP A 267 12.28 19.85 34.25
CA ASP A 267 11.58 20.74 35.18
C ASP A 267 11.84 20.35 36.64
N THR A 268 11.89 19.04 36.94
CA THR A 268 12.26 18.55 38.28
C THR A 268 13.71 18.87 38.64
N LEU A 269 14.64 18.80 37.68
CA LEU A 269 16.04 19.17 37.89
C LEU A 269 16.17 20.68 38.14
N ALA A 270 15.49 21.51 37.34
CA ALA A 270 15.46 22.95 37.55
C ALA A 270 14.88 23.31 38.93
N SER A 271 13.77 22.68 39.32
CA SER A 271 13.15 22.89 40.65
C SER A 271 14.08 22.46 41.79
N ARG A 272 14.85 21.39 41.59
CA ARG A 272 15.86 20.91 42.56
C ARG A 272 17.01 21.91 42.67
N ASP A 273 17.51 22.41 41.55
CA ASP A 273 18.63 23.36 41.52
C ASP A 273 18.20 24.68 42.16
N ASP A 274 17.00 25.20 41.85
CA ASP A 274 16.39 26.35 42.54
C ASP A 274 16.29 26.14 44.07
N ALA A 275 15.96 24.92 44.51
CA ALA A 275 15.88 24.60 45.93
C ALA A 275 17.27 24.58 46.60
N TYR A 276 18.29 24.07 45.90
CA TYR A 276 19.68 24.14 46.37
C TYR A 276 20.20 25.58 46.43
N ASP A 277 19.91 26.40 45.43
CA ASP A 277 20.28 27.82 45.43
C ASP A 277 19.64 28.56 46.62
N ARG A 278 18.36 28.29 46.92
CA ARG A 278 17.69 28.84 48.12
C ARG A 278 18.32 28.34 49.42
N LEU A 279 18.68 27.05 49.49
CA LEU A 279 19.37 26.51 50.66
C LEU A 279 20.73 27.18 50.86
N ALA A 280 21.49 27.40 49.79
CA ALA A 280 22.78 28.08 49.86
C ALA A 280 22.64 29.52 50.38
N ILE A 281 21.61 30.26 49.93
CA ILE A 281 21.30 31.60 50.48
C ILE A 281 20.97 31.52 51.98
N LEU A 282 20.13 30.56 52.39
CA LEU A 282 19.78 30.39 53.80
C LEU A 282 20.98 29.96 54.67
N GLU A 283 21.89 29.15 54.14
CA GLU A 283 23.14 28.78 54.81
C GLU A 283 24.05 30.00 54.98
N GLU A 284 24.14 30.86 53.97
CA GLU A 284 24.89 32.12 54.06
C GLU A 284 24.26 33.09 55.07
N ASP A 285 22.94 33.28 55.03
CA ASP A 285 22.20 34.10 56.00
C ASP A 285 22.38 33.55 57.43
N LEU A 286 22.34 32.23 57.61
CA LEU A 286 22.55 31.59 58.90
C LEU A 286 23.98 31.80 59.40
N ALA A 287 24.99 31.67 58.53
CA ALA A 287 26.38 31.97 58.87
C ALA A 287 26.56 33.45 59.27
N GLN A 288 25.92 34.38 58.57
CA GLN A 288 25.91 35.80 58.93
C GLN A 288 25.27 36.04 60.30
N HIS A 289 24.13 35.38 60.58
CA HIS A 289 23.48 35.47 61.88
C HIS A 289 24.29 34.84 63.01
N GLU A 290 24.99 33.73 62.77
CA GLU A 290 25.92 33.13 63.73
C GLU A 290 27.09 34.07 64.03
N GLU A 291 27.65 34.75 63.03
CA GLU A 291 28.71 35.76 63.23
C GLU A 291 28.19 36.96 64.03
N LEU A 292 26.99 37.47 63.70
CA LEU A 292 26.34 38.53 64.46
C LEU A 292 26.09 38.12 65.91
N LEU A 293 25.59 36.90 66.14
CA LEU A 293 25.41 36.35 67.49
C LEU A 293 26.73 36.24 68.23
N ALA A 294 27.78 35.70 67.61
CA ALA A 294 29.11 35.61 68.23
C ALA A 294 29.67 36.99 68.56
N SER A 295 29.46 38.00 67.71
CA SER A 295 29.85 39.39 67.96
C SER A 295 29.09 39.99 69.14
N ALA A 296 27.75 39.80 69.19
CA ALA A 296 26.91 40.27 70.28
C ALA A 296 27.26 39.58 71.61
N GLU A 297 27.54 38.27 71.59
CA GLU A 297 28.02 37.53 72.76
C GLU A 297 29.38 38.06 73.25
N ALA A 298 30.28 38.40 72.33
CA ALA A 298 31.57 39.00 72.66
C ALA A 298 31.40 40.41 73.28
N GLU A 299 30.49 41.23 72.76
CA GLU A 299 30.13 42.53 73.33
C GLU A 299 29.50 42.37 74.73
N VAL A 300 28.55 41.45 74.90
CA VAL A 300 27.97 41.14 76.22
C VAL A 300 29.04 40.68 77.20
N ALA A 301 29.99 39.84 76.77
CA ALA A 301 31.11 39.43 77.60
C ALA A 301 32.04 40.59 77.96
N ALA A 302 32.28 41.53 77.04
CA ALA A 302 33.06 42.74 77.31
C ALA A 302 32.35 43.67 78.31
N LEU A 303 31.05 43.92 78.12
CA LEU A 303 30.23 44.71 79.03
C LEU A 303 30.15 44.06 80.43
N ARG A 304 30.06 42.73 80.51
CA ARG A 304 30.15 42.01 81.79
C ARG A 304 31.50 42.23 82.47
N ARG A 305 32.61 42.12 81.74
CA ARG A 305 33.95 42.41 82.29
C ARG A 305 34.07 43.86 82.78
N GLU A 306 33.56 44.82 82.01
CA GLU A 306 33.57 46.24 82.40
C GLU A 306 32.67 46.49 83.62
N SER A 307 31.51 45.84 83.70
CA SER A 307 30.63 45.86 84.87
C SER A 307 31.32 45.27 86.10
N ASP A 308 31.99 44.13 85.97
CA ASP A 308 32.74 43.50 87.05
C ASP A 308 33.91 44.37 87.52
N GLU A 309 34.62 45.02 86.60
CA GLU A 309 35.70 45.95 86.93
C GLU A 309 35.18 47.21 87.62
N LYS A 310 34.08 47.80 87.14
CA LYS A 310 33.39 48.90 87.84
C LYS A 310 32.89 48.48 89.21
N GLN A 311 32.38 47.26 89.37
CA GLN A 311 31.97 46.73 90.66
C GLN A 311 33.17 46.59 91.61
N ARG A 312 34.30 46.04 91.15
CA ARG A 312 35.54 45.99 91.96
C ARG A 312 36.07 47.38 92.34
N LEU A 313 35.99 48.35 91.43
CA LEU A 313 36.36 49.73 91.71
C LEU A 313 35.42 50.34 92.77
N LEU A 314 34.11 50.13 92.64
CA LEU A 314 33.13 50.55 93.64
C LEU A 314 33.41 49.91 95.00
N ASP A 315 33.58 48.60 95.05
CA ASP A 315 33.91 47.87 96.28
C ASP A 315 35.21 48.43 96.92
N GLY A 316 36.25 48.64 96.11
CA GLY A 316 37.50 49.25 96.57
C GLY A 316 37.34 50.71 97.03
N THR A 317 36.42 51.49 96.46
CA THR A 317 36.09 52.83 96.96
C THR A 317 35.29 52.79 98.26
N ILE A 318 34.39 51.81 98.42
CA ILE A 318 33.64 51.58 99.65
C ILE A 318 34.60 51.19 100.78
N GLU A 319 35.54 50.28 100.51
CA GLU A 319 36.59 49.90 101.48
C GLU A 319 37.46 51.10 101.88
N LYS A 320 37.90 51.91 100.91
CA LYS A 320 38.65 53.15 101.21
C LYS A 320 37.84 54.16 102.02
N LEU A 321 36.56 54.31 101.71
CA LEU A 321 35.66 55.19 102.45
C LEU A 321 35.49 54.68 103.89
N ALA A 322 35.30 53.38 104.09
CA ALA A 322 35.22 52.77 105.41
C ALA A 322 36.51 52.98 106.21
N TYR A 323 37.68 52.81 105.58
CA TYR A 323 38.97 53.09 106.20
C TYR A 323 39.14 54.57 106.57
N GLU A 324 38.74 55.49 105.69
CA GLU A 324 38.71 56.93 105.97
C GLU A 324 37.74 57.30 107.10
N GLU A 325 36.56 56.67 107.15
CA GLU A 325 35.58 56.86 108.21
C GLU A 325 36.13 56.35 109.55
N GLU A 326 36.77 55.17 109.58
CA GLU A 326 37.45 54.63 110.76
C GLU A 326 38.60 55.55 111.22
N ALA A 327 39.42 56.04 110.28
CA ALA A 327 40.50 56.98 110.58
C ALA A 327 39.96 58.31 111.12
N ARG A 328 38.87 58.84 110.57
CA ARG A 328 38.18 60.03 111.10
C ARG A 328 37.58 59.79 112.46
N GLN A 329 37.00 58.61 112.70
CA GLN A 329 36.50 58.24 114.02
C GLN A 329 37.64 58.15 115.04
N GLN A 330 38.78 57.56 114.67
CA GLN A 330 39.98 57.52 115.52
C GLN A 330 40.50 58.94 115.82
N CYS A 331 40.66 59.76 114.79
CA CYS A 331 41.12 61.15 114.93
C CYS A 331 40.12 62.01 115.74
N SER A 332 38.81 61.76 115.61
CA SER A 332 37.77 62.37 116.44
C SER A 332 37.86 61.93 117.91
N ARG A 333 38.15 60.66 118.18
CA ARG A 333 38.36 60.15 119.54
C ARG A 333 39.62 60.76 120.15
N GLU A 334 40.72 60.80 119.40
CA GLU A 334 41.97 61.43 119.82
C GLU A 334 41.79 62.93 120.09
N CYS A 335 41.06 63.65 119.24
CA CYS A 335 40.69 65.06 119.48
C CYS A 335 39.83 65.22 120.75
N ALA A 336 38.88 64.31 120.99
CA ALA A 336 38.05 64.34 122.19
C ALA A 336 38.87 64.06 123.47
N GLU A 337 39.78 63.09 123.43
CA GLU A 337 40.72 62.79 124.51
C GLU A 337 41.69 63.95 124.79
N LEU A 338 42.24 64.56 123.73
CA LEU A 338 43.09 65.75 123.85
C LEU A 338 42.31 66.93 124.42
N THR A 339 41.07 67.14 123.99
CA THR A 339 40.20 68.18 124.53
C THR A 339 39.91 67.93 126.02
N ALA A 340 39.62 66.68 126.41
CA ALA A 340 39.44 66.31 127.82
C ALA A 340 40.71 66.54 128.65
N ARG A 341 41.89 66.23 128.12
CA ARG A 341 43.18 66.54 128.78
C ARG A 341 43.43 68.04 128.92
N VAL A 342 43.08 68.83 127.91
CA VAL A 342 43.21 70.29 127.95
C VAL A 342 42.24 70.90 128.97
N VAL A 343 41.00 70.39 129.05
CA VAL A 343 40.02 70.83 130.05
C VAL A 343 40.48 70.46 131.47
N ALA A 344 40.94 69.23 131.69
CA ALA A 344 41.48 68.82 132.99
C ALA A 344 42.70 69.66 133.41
N ALA A 345 43.62 69.95 132.48
CA ALA A 345 44.75 70.84 132.75
C ALA A 345 44.30 72.29 133.00
N ALA A 346 43.26 72.76 132.32
CA ALA A 346 42.67 74.08 132.57
C ALA A 346 42.05 74.15 133.98
N ASP A 347 41.34 73.11 134.41
CA ASP A 347 40.76 72.99 135.75
C ASP A 347 41.85 72.93 136.84
N GLU A 348 42.94 72.19 136.61
CA GLU A 348 44.12 72.18 137.49
C GLU A 348 44.77 73.57 137.62
N THR A 349 44.90 74.32 136.51
CA THR A 349 45.43 75.69 136.56
C THR A 349 44.48 76.68 137.23
N ALA A 350 43.16 76.43 137.17
CA ALA A 350 42.16 77.22 137.88
C ALA A 350 42.22 76.95 139.39
N ALA A 351 42.32 75.69 139.80
CA ALA A 351 42.49 75.28 141.19
C ALA A 351 43.78 75.87 141.81
N LEU A 352 44.92 75.77 141.11
CA LEU A 352 46.19 76.36 141.55
C LEU A 352 46.13 77.89 141.65
N ARG A 353 45.32 78.56 140.81
CA ARG A 353 45.08 80.00 140.91
C ARG A 353 44.26 80.36 142.14
N GLU A 354 43.23 79.58 142.48
CA GLU A 354 42.44 79.80 143.69
C GLU A 354 43.27 79.56 144.96
N GLU A 355 44.11 78.52 144.99
CA GLU A 355 45.05 78.28 146.09
C GLU A 355 46.06 79.42 146.27
N LEU A 356 46.59 79.96 145.16
CA LEU A 356 47.47 81.14 145.20
C LEU A 356 46.77 82.40 145.71
N LEU A 357 45.48 82.57 145.42
CA LEU A 357 44.68 83.68 145.94
C LEU A 357 44.39 83.51 147.44
N ALA A 358 44.08 82.29 147.89
CA ALA A 358 43.88 81.98 149.30
C ALA A 358 45.15 82.25 150.13
N LEU A 359 46.31 81.77 149.66
CA LEU A 359 47.61 82.00 150.32
C LEU A 359 48.00 83.50 150.37
N ARG A 360 47.62 84.28 149.35
CA ARG A 360 47.80 85.74 149.37
C ARG A 360 46.89 86.43 150.37
N GLY A 361 45.67 85.94 150.57
CA GLY A 361 44.73 86.42 151.58
C GLY A 361 45.24 86.17 153.01
N GLU A 362 45.79 84.98 153.27
CA GLU A 362 46.38 84.62 154.56
C GLU A 362 47.62 85.47 154.90
N LEU A 363 48.47 85.76 153.90
CA LEU A 363 49.63 86.64 154.05
C LEU A 363 49.23 88.09 154.40
N ALA A 364 48.13 88.59 153.83
CA ALA A 364 47.62 89.92 154.11
C ALA A 364 47.04 90.05 155.53
N LEU A 365 46.33 89.01 156.01
CA LEU A 365 45.82 88.93 157.38
C LEU A 365 46.96 88.85 158.41
N LEU A 366 47.96 88.01 158.15
CA LEU A 366 49.15 87.92 159.00
C LEU A 366 49.96 89.23 159.05
N GLN A 367 49.99 90.00 157.95
CA GLN A 367 50.58 91.33 157.93
C GLN A 367 49.78 92.35 158.75
N GLN A 368 48.45 92.27 158.74
CA GLN A 368 47.59 93.12 159.57
C GLN A 368 47.75 92.83 161.07
N ASP A 369 47.81 91.55 161.46
CA ASP A 369 48.04 91.15 162.86
C ASP A 369 49.42 91.61 163.37
N LEU A 370 50.43 91.64 162.51
CA LEU A 370 51.77 92.16 162.82
C LEU A 370 51.79 93.69 163.00
N THR A 371 50.94 94.43 162.27
CA THR A 371 50.79 95.88 162.47
C THR A 371 50.01 96.21 163.74
N LEU A 372 48.99 95.43 164.05
CA LEU A 372 48.13 95.65 165.22
C LEU A 372 48.84 95.29 166.54
N THR A 373 49.71 94.27 166.52
CA THR A 373 50.61 93.95 167.64
C THR A 373 51.70 95.00 167.85
N ARG A 374 52.17 95.66 166.78
CA ARG A 374 53.12 96.80 166.90
C ARG A 374 52.47 98.03 167.52
N GLU A 375 51.22 98.34 167.17
CA GLU A 375 50.50 99.50 167.72
C GLU A 375 50.10 99.33 169.19
N GLN A 376 49.88 98.09 169.64
CA GLN A 376 49.60 97.78 171.06
C GLN A 376 50.84 97.90 171.97
N LEU A 377 52.06 97.90 171.41
CA LEU A 377 53.32 97.95 172.16
C LEU A 377 53.81 99.38 172.49
N ASP A 378 53.24 100.43 171.89
CA ASP A 378 53.67 101.82 172.09
C ASP A 378 53.03 102.56 173.28
N TRP A 379 52.05 101.96 173.98
CA TRP A 379 51.24 102.65 175.00
C TRP A 379 51.54 102.30 176.48
N TRP A 380 52.59 101.53 176.78
CA TRP A 380 52.94 101.16 178.16
C TRP A 380 54.27 101.76 178.66
N PRO A 381 54.34 102.22 179.93
CA PRO A 381 55.44 103.06 180.43
C PRO A 381 56.67 102.25 180.88
N ARG A 382 57.86 102.82 180.64
CA ARG A 382 59.18 102.31 181.05
C ARG A 382 59.26 102.00 182.56
N PRO A 383 60.06 100.99 182.99
CA PRO A 383 61.49 101.24 183.30
C PRO A 383 62.47 100.06 183.03
N LEU A 384 63.77 100.39 182.88
CA LEU A 384 64.99 99.63 183.29
C LEU A 384 65.11 98.15 182.83
N THR A 385 66.17 97.64 182.17
CA THR A 385 67.61 97.86 182.28
C THR A 385 68.35 97.01 181.23
N LYS A 386 69.41 97.60 180.66
CA LYS A 386 70.69 97.03 180.15
C LYS A 386 70.87 95.50 180.08
N TYR A 387 71.13 94.99 178.87
CA TYR A 387 72.17 94.01 178.43
C TYR A 387 72.10 93.94 176.88
N GLU A 388 72.90 94.69 176.13
CA GLU A 388 74.15 94.26 175.47
C GLU A 388 74.09 92.85 174.85
N HIS A 389 73.95 92.79 173.51
CA HIS A 389 75.00 92.46 172.53
C HIS A 389 75.19 90.95 172.29
N PHE A 390 74.83 90.45 171.09
CA PHE A 390 75.81 90.09 170.03
C PHE A 390 75.22 89.26 168.85
N LEU A 391 75.76 89.54 167.65
CA LEU A 391 75.95 88.73 166.42
C LEU A 391 74.70 88.11 165.74
N SER A 392 74.30 88.50 164.51
CA SER A 392 74.97 88.43 163.20
C SER A 392 75.21 87.01 162.65
N ILE A 393 75.03 86.87 161.32
CA ILE A 393 75.52 85.83 160.38
C ILE A 393 74.50 84.68 160.13
N LEU A 394 74.15 84.21 158.91
CA LEU A 394 74.69 84.31 157.55
C LEU A 394 73.58 84.08 156.50
N ILE A 395 73.82 84.66 155.33
CA ILE A 395 73.32 84.38 153.97
C ILE A 395 73.04 82.88 153.67
N LEU A 396 71.81 82.54 153.25
CA LEU A 396 71.42 82.11 151.88
C LEU A 396 69.90 82.01 151.77
#